data_AF-A0AAI9YGR6-F1
#
_entry.id   AF-A0AAI9YGR6-F1
#
_cell.length_a   1.000
_cell.length_b   1.000
_cell.length_c   1.000
_cell.angle_alpha   90.00
_cell.angle_beta   90.00
_cell.angle_gamma   90.00
#
_symmetry.space_group_name_H-M   'P 1'
#
loop_
_entity.id
_entity.type
_entity.pdbx_description
1 polymer ?
#
loop_
_entity_poly.entity_id
_entity_poly.type
_entity_poly.pdbx_seq_one_letter_code
_entity_poly.pdbx_strand_id
1 'polypeptide(L)'
;MRTLDQVEYSEEATVAAVIDFYVFLTKMYLPESAVVHPPPGGWPTLASDLQGLGKSDEVLSLLSHLPYIRQDLDDNEIPEITPGGRWIDWRMSGTWVREGGSDIDELRTITATTEHVPESVVGLTMSEHHTFLIDTELGVIYWPECPGRLRDGPRCIEDDPYDYCDDEEDAEWRADGAAWSVADFFKVLKAEYHLLRWVPCNEYEVLDSESAMTRNPIPALQKVYRRHGWPDSQEYRKEECLEETKAVMIAIEQAGDEEEGRT
;
A
#
# COMPACT_ATOMS: atom_id res chain seq x y z
N MET A 1 1.70 -9.26 -21.44
CA MET A 1 0.94 -10.46 -21.11
C MET A 1 1.91 -11.38 -20.39
N ARG A 2 1.69 -11.62 -19.10
CA ARG A 2 2.61 -12.32 -18.21
C ARG A 2 1.87 -13.49 -17.58
N THR A 3 2.55 -14.62 -17.46
CA THR A 3 2.00 -15.85 -16.92
C THR A 3 2.77 -16.31 -15.68
N LEU A 4 2.17 -17.15 -14.85
CA LEU A 4 2.75 -17.62 -13.59
C LEU A 4 4.05 -18.40 -13.79
N ASP A 5 4.20 -19.14 -14.90
CA ASP A 5 5.45 -19.85 -15.23
C ASP A 5 6.65 -18.90 -15.47
N GLN A 6 6.39 -17.60 -15.62
CA GLN A 6 7.40 -16.54 -15.78
C GLN A 6 7.67 -15.77 -14.47
N VAL A 7 7.05 -16.18 -13.36
CA VAL A 7 7.17 -15.54 -12.06
C VAL A 7 7.75 -16.56 -11.08
N GLU A 8 8.68 -16.08 -10.25
CA GLU A 8 9.25 -16.87 -9.18
C GLU A 8 9.39 -15.96 -7.97
N TYR A 9 9.05 -16.47 -6.79
CA TYR A 9 9.23 -15.73 -5.56
C TYR A 9 10.70 -15.57 -5.21
N SER A 10 11.04 -14.38 -4.72
CA SER A 10 12.34 -14.11 -4.10
C SER A 10 12.12 -13.12 -2.97
N GLU A 11 12.48 -13.54 -1.75
CA GLU A 11 12.40 -12.67 -0.56
C GLU A 11 13.25 -11.42 -0.76
N GLU A 12 14.50 -11.57 -1.22
CA GLU A 12 15.41 -10.46 -1.48
C GLU A 12 14.84 -9.46 -2.50
N ALA A 13 14.32 -9.96 -3.62
CA ALA A 13 13.71 -9.09 -4.64
C ALA A 13 12.45 -8.40 -4.13
N THR A 14 11.66 -9.09 -3.29
CA THR A 14 10.47 -8.54 -2.65
C THR A 14 10.84 -7.40 -1.70
N VAL A 15 11.76 -7.65 -0.76
CA VAL A 15 12.26 -6.64 0.19
C VAL A 15 12.84 -5.44 -0.56
N ALA A 16 13.64 -5.68 -1.60
CA ALA A 16 14.19 -4.61 -2.43
C ALA A 16 13.10 -3.79 -3.13
N ALA A 17 12.03 -4.42 -3.63
CA ALA A 17 10.92 -3.72 -4.28
C ALA A 17 10.13 -2.84 -3.29
N VAL A 18 9.87 -3.33 -2.06
CA VAL A 18 9.22 -2.52 -1.02
C VAL A 18 10.09 -1.34 -0.61
N ILE A 19 11.39 -1.55 -0.39
CA ILE A 19 12.34 -0.48 -0.06
C ILE A 19 12.36 0.58 -1.17
N ASP A 20 12.50 0.15 -2.43
CA ASP A 20 12.52 1.05 -3.59
C ASP A 20 11.20 1.82 -3.75
N PHE A 21 10.07 1.22 -3.36
CA PHE A 21 8.79 1.92 -3.32
C PHE A 21 8.74 2.99 -2.23
N TYR A 22 9.12 2.67 -1.00
CA TYR A 22 9.14 3.67 0.08
C TYR A 22 10.15 4.79 -0.17
N VAL A 23 11.34 4.48 -0.72
CA VAL A 23 12.31 5.51 -1.15
C VAL A 23 11.73 6.42 -2.24
N PHE A 24 10.88 5.89 -3.11
CA PHE A 24 10.15 6.70 -4.08
C PHE A 24 9.14 7.63 -3.39
N LEU A 25 8.34 7.13 -2.45
CA LEU A 25 7.37 7.94 -1.72
C LEU A 25 8.05 9.03 -0.88
N THR A 26 9.19 8.75 -0.25
CA THR A 26 9.93 9.74 0.53
C THR A 26 10.52 10.85 -0.32
N LYS A 27 10.84 10.58 -1.60
CA LYS A 27 11.20 11.63 -2.56
C LYS A 27 10.00 12.46 -3.00
N MET A 28 8.78 11.92 -2.92
CA MET A 28 7.56 12.58 -3.40
C MET A 28 6.87 13.41 -2.32
N TYR A 29 6.47 12.81 -1.20
CA TYR A 29 5.70 13.50 -0.15
C TYR A 29 6.01 12.97 1.25
N LEU A 30 6.24 11.67 1.38
CA LEU A 30 6.38 11.01 2.68
C LEU A 30 7.60 11.55 3.47
N PRO A 31 7.51 11.80 4.78
CA PRO A 31 8.67 12.10 5.60
C PRO A 31 9.62 10.90 5.67
N GLU A 32 10.93 11.11 5.57
CA GLU A 32 11.91 10.01 5.69
C GLU A 32 11.80 9.30 7.05
N SER A 33 11.47 10.06 8.10
CA SER A 33 11.28 9.54 9.46
C SER A 33 10.04 8.66 9.63
N ALA A 34 9.15 8.59 8.63
CA ALA A 34 7.99 7.71 8.67
C ALA A 34 8.36 6.25 8.35
N VAL A 35 9.45 6.02 7.62
CA VAL A 35 9.91 4.69 7.23
C VAL A 35 10.90 4.16 8.26
N VAL A 36 10.67 2.94 8.74
CA VAL A 36 11.57 2.27 9.68
C VAL A 36 12.11 1.00 9.04
N HIS A 37 13.43 0.87 9.02
CA HIS A 37 14.14 -0.21 8.36
C HIS A 37 14.58 -1.30 9.35
N PRO A 38 14.53 -2.58 8.95
CA PRO A 38 15.04 -3.67 9.78
C PRO A 38 16.56 -3.55 9.99
N PRO A 39 17.09 -4.09 11.10
CA PRO A 39 18.53 -4.27 11.23
C PRO A 39 19.03 -5.35 10.24
N PRO A 40 20.36 -5.53 10.06
CA PRO A 40 20.93 -6.44 9.05
C PRO A 40 20.52 -7.92 9.10
N GLY A 41 19.81 -8.37 10.14
CA GLY A 41 19.27 -9.73 10.26
C GLY A 41 17.75 -9.79 10.45
N GLY A 42 17.03 -8.73 10.07
CA GLY A 42 15.58 -8.64 10.24
C GLY A 42 15.16 -8.27 11.67
N TRP A 43 13.85 -8.10 11.86
CA TRP A 43 13.21 -7.80 13.14
C TRP A 43 13.27 -9.02 14.08
N PRO A 44 14.11 -9.02 15.14
CA PRO A 44 14.52 -10.27 15.80
C PRO A 44 13.41 -11.09 16.45
N THR A 45 12.32 -10.46 16.91
CA THR A 45 11.22 -11.15 17.58
C THR A 45 9.99 -11.33 16.69
N LEU A 46 9.96 -10.73 15.50
CA LEU A 46 8.73 -10.57 14.75
C LEU A 46 8.12 -11.90 14.31
N ALA A 47 8.94 -12.80 13.74
CA ALA A 47 8.49 -14.13 13.37
C ALA A 47 7.89 -14.91 14.56
N SER A 48 8.50 -14.82 15.75
CA SER A 48 7.96 -15.47 16.95
C SER A 48 6.71 -14.79 17.49
N ASP A 49 6.64 -13.46 17.42
CA ASP A 49 5.48 -12.68 17.88
C ASP A 49 4.25 -12.98 17.01
N LEU A 50 4.46 -13.32 15.73
CA LEU A 50 3.42 -13.62 14.75
C LEU A 50 3.21 -15.12 14.49
N GLN A 51 3.88 -16.01 15.22
CA GLN A 51 3.84 -17.46 14.94
C GLN A 51 2.40 -18.02 14.98
N GLY A 52 1.54 -17.48 15.83
CA GLY A 52 0.15 -17.91 15.93
C GLY A 52 -0.76 -17.43 14.78
N LEU A 53 -0.26 -16.63 13.81
CA LEU A 53 -1.00 -16.26 12.59
C LEU A 53 -1.20 -17.46 11.67
N GLY A 54 -0.48 -18.57 11.85
CA GLY A 54 -0.60 -19.76 11.00
C GLY A 54 -0.20 -19.48 9.55
N LYS A 55 0.82 -18.64 9.36
CA LYS A 55 1.46 -18.39 8.06
C LYS A 55 2.75 -19.19 7.95
N SER A 56 3.19 -19.43 6.72
CA SER A 56 4.38 -20.24 6.46
C SER A 56 5.65 -19.58 6.99
N ASP A 57 6.71 -20.37 7.16
CA ASP A 57 8.02 -19.87 7.57
C ASP A 57 8.56 -18.83 6.57
N GLU A 58 8.28 -18.99 5.27
CA GLU A 58 8.62 -18.02 4.22
C GLU A 58 7.90 -16.68 4.42
N VAL A 59 6.62 -16.68 4.77
CA VAL A 59 5.88 -15.44 5.09
C VAL A 59 6.46 -14.78 6.34
N LEU A 60 6.68 -15.54 7.41
CA LEU A 60 7.23 -14.99 8.66
C LEU A 60 8.66 -14.45 8.48
N SER A 61 9.46 -15.10 7.64
CA SER A 61 10.77 -14.62 7.21
C SER A 61 10.65 -13.30 6.45
N LEU A 62 9.78 -13.23 5.43
CA LEU A 62 9.55 -12.00 4.68
C LEU A 62 9.15 -10.83 5.59
N LEU A 63 8.14 -11.02 6.45
CA LEU A 63 7.67 -9.97 7.36
C LEU A 63 8.81 -9.48 8.29
N SER A 64 9.71 -10.37 8.69
CA SER A 64 10.88 -10.01 9.50
C SER A 64 11.89 -9.13 8.75
N HIS A 65 11.86 -9.09 7.42
CA HIS A 65 12.83 -8.34 6.60
C HIS A 65 12.24 -7.14 5.86
N LEU A 66 10.93 -6.90 5.94
CA LEU A 66 10.32 -5.71 5.34
C LEU A 66 10.63 -4.43 6.15
N PRO A 67 10.80 -3.28 5.47
CA PRO A 67 10.63 -1.98 6.10
C PRO A 67 9.14 -1.72 6.36
N TYR A 68 8.84 -0.86 7.34
CA TYR A 68 7.46 -0.51 7.70
C TYR A 68 7.26 0.99 7.81
N ILE A 69 6.04 1.43 7.54
CA ILE A 69 5.58 2.78 7.86
C ILE A 69 5.14 2.76 9.32
N ARG A 70 5.77 3.60 10.15
CA ARG A 70 5.50 3.59 11.58
C ARG A 70 4.05 3.96 11.89
N GLN A 71 3.45 3.25 12.83
CA GLN A 71 2.08 3.50 13.31
C GLN A 71 2.05 3.93 14.79
N ASP A 72 3.20 4.24 15.39
CA ASP A 72 3.34 4.71 16.77
C ASP A 72 3.24 6.24 16.89
N LEU A 73 2.51 6.86 15.96
CA LEU A 73 2.24 8.29 15.88
C LEU A 73 0.79 8.56 16.28
N ASP A 74 0.44 9.84 16.41
CA ASP A 74 -0.96 10.23 16.52
C ASP A 74 -1.72 9.75 15.26
N ASP A 75 -2.99 9.35 15.41
CA ASP A 75 -3.75 8.76 14.31
C ASP A 75 -3.77 9.66 13.07
N ASN A 76 -3.79 10.99 13.23
CA ASN A 76 -3.80 11.95 12.12
C ASN A 76 -2.42 12.13 11.46
N GLU A 77 -1.37 11.52 12.00
CA GLU A 77 0.02 11.60 11.53
C GLU A 77 0.52 10.27 10.96
N ILE A 78 -0.31 9.22 10.90
CA ILE A 78 0.03 7.96 10.25
C ILE A 78 -0.19 8.13 8.74
N PRO A 79 0.87 8.07 7.91
CA PRO A 79 0.72 8.35 6.49
C PRO A 79 -0.06 7.28 5.74
N GLU A 80 -0.94 7.74 4.87
CA GLU A 80 -1.53 6.98 3.79
C GLU A 80 -0.48 6.69 2.73
N ILE A 81 -0.48 5.44 2.25
CA ILE A 81 0.41 4.94 1.20
C ILE A 81 -0.36 4.68 -0.09
N THR A 82 -1.67 4.52 0.03
CA THR A 82 -2.65 4.54 -1.06
C THR A 82 -3.80 5.44 -0.63
N PRO A 83 -4.65 5.94 -1.56
CA PRO A 83 -5.76 6.80 -1.17
C PRO A 83 -6.65 6.18 -0.10
N GLY A 84 -6.81 6.87 1.05
CA GLY A 84 -7.58 6.36 2.19
C GLY A 84 -7.00 5.09 2.85
N GLY A 85 -5.76 4.71 2.53
CA GLY A 85 -5.22 3.40 2.88
C GLY A 85 -3.87 3.48 3.59
N ARG A 86 -3.85 2.97 4.82
CA ARG A 86 -2.63 2.73 5.61
C ARG A 86 -2.12 1.32 5.36
N TRP A 87 -0.81 1.18 5.35
CA TRP A 87 -0.16 -0.13 5.25
C TRP A 87 0.14 -0.67 6.65
N ILE A 88 0.08 -1.99 6.82
CA ILE A 88 0.26 -2.66 8.13
C ILE A 88 1.70 -2.47 8.61
N ASP A 89 1.88 -2.04 9.86
CA ASP A 89 3.16 -2.20 10.57
C ASP A 89 3.14 -3.49 11.38
N TRP A 90 3.54 -4.59 10.74
CA TRP A 90 3.51 -5.91 11.37
C TRP A 90 4.34 -5.98 12.66
N ARG A 91 5.35 -5.11 12.84
CA ARG A 91 6.14 -5.03 14.08
C ARG A 91 5.31 -4.54 15.25
N MET A 92 4.47 -3.54 15.00
CA MET A 92 3.53 -3.03 16.00
C MET A 92 2.46 -4.07 16.28
N SER A 93 1.88 -4.68 15.25
CA SER A 93 0.91 -5.78 15.41
C SER A 93 1.47 -6.92 16.25
N GLY A 94 2.70 -7.39 15.96
CA GLY A 94 3.36 -8.44 16.75
C GLY A 94 3.64 -8.00 18.19
N THR A 95 4.01 -6.74 18.42
CA THR A 95 4.19 -6.21 19.78
C THR A 95 2.87 -6.20 20.55
N TRP A 96 1.78 -5.74 19.93
CA TRP A 96 0.46 -5.74 20.56
C TRP A 96 -0.04 -7.15 20.89
N VAL A 97 0.15 -8.12 20.00
CA VAL A 97 -0.17 -9.54 20.28
C VAL A 97 0.62 -10.05 21.48
N ARG A 98 1.94 -9.84 21.49
CA ARG A 98 2.82 -10.28 22.58
C ARG A 98 2.43 -9.66 23.92
N GLU A 99 2.01 -8.41 23.93
CA GLU A 99 1.57 -7.69 25.14
C GLU A 99 0.13 -8.02 25.55
N GLY A 100 -0.58 -8.84 24.78
CA GLY A 100 -1.96 -9.24 25.03
C GLY A 100 -2.99 -8.15 24.71
N GLY A 101 -2.63 -7.19 23.85
CA GLY A 101 -3.47 -6.06 23.45
C GLY A 101 -4.43 -6.35 22.30
N SER A 102 -4.18 -7.40 21.51
CA SER A 102 -5.05 -7.84 20.39
C SER A 102 -5.14 -9.36 20.35
N ASP A 103 -6.28 -9.87 19.88
CA ASP A 103 -6.38 -11.29 19.50
C ASP A 103 -5.65 -11.51 18.16
N ILE A 104 -4.96 -12.62 18.02
CA ILE A 104 -4.29 -13.00 16.78
C ILE A 104 -5.30 -13.32 15.67
N ASP A 105 -6.50 -13.76 16.06
CA ASP A 105 -7.60 -14.02 15.14
C ASP A 105 -8.19 -12.71 14.60
N GLU A 106 -8.16 -11.63 15.38
CA GLU A 106 -8.53 -10.29 14.91
C GLU A 106 -7.55 -9.77 13.85
N LEU A 107 -6.24 -9.94 14.08
CA LEU A 107 -5.23 -9.60 13.07
C LEU A 107 -5.37 -10.41 11.78
N ARG A 108 -5.68 -11.71 11.88
CA ARG A 108 -5.99 -12.52 10.69
C ARG A 108 -7.16 -11.95 9.91
N THR A 109 -8.23 -11.59 10.61
CA THR A 109 -9.45 -11.08 10.00
C THR A 109 -9.22 -9.74 9.28
N ILE A 110 -8.46 -8.82 9.87
CA ILE A 110 -8.24 -7.47 9.31
C ILE A 110 -7.29 -7.50 8.10
N THR A 111 -6.44 -8.53 7.99
CA THR A 111 -5.38 -8.60 6.97
C THR A 111 -5.66 -9.61 5.87
N ALA A 112 -6.84 -10.25 5.92
CA ALA A 112 -7.33 -11.20 4.95
C ALA A 112 -8.62 -10.70 4.30
N THR A 113 -8.85 -11.04 3.04
CA THR A 113 -10.13 -10.75 2.35
C THR A 113 -11.19 -11.83 2.59
N THR A 114 -10.81 -12.98 3.13
CA THR A 114 -11.67 -14.13 3.38
C THR A 114 -11.20 -14.92 4.61
N GLU A 115 -12.05 -15.77 5.16
CA GLU A 115 -11.74 -16.64 6.30
C GLU A 115 -10.64 -17.67 5.96
N HIS A 116 -10.48 -18.03 4.68
CA HIS A 116 -9.56 -19.09 4.22
C HIS A 116 -8.47 -18.56 3.27
N VAL A 117 -7.60 -17.67 3.75
CA VAL A 117 -6.40 -17.27 2.99
C VAL A 117 -5.25 -18.26 3.25
N PRO A 118 -4.62 -18.85 2.21
CA PRO A 118 -3.52 -19.81 2.36
C PRO A 118 -2.37 -19.32 3.25
N GLU A 119 -1.61 -20.26 3.83
CA GLU A 119 -0.50 -19.92 4.74
C GLU A 119 0.64 -19.16 4.05
N SER A 120 0.78 -19.30 2.73
CA SER A 120 1.73 -18.60 1.86
C SER A 120 1.29 -17.16 1.51
N VAL A 121 0.06 -16.77 1.86
CA VAL A 121 -0.51 -15.47 1.49
C VAL A 121 -0.69 -14.57 2.72
N VAL A 122 -0.26 -13.31 2.64
CA VAL A 122 -0.41 -12.33 3.74
C VAL A 122 -0.75 -10.93 3.23
N GLY A 123 -1.53 -10.17 4.01
CA GLY A 123 -1.87 -8.78 3.69
C GLY A 123 -0.75 -7.78 3.92
N LEU A 124 -0.74 -6.72 3.11
CA LEU A 124 0.12 -5.54 3.26
C LEU A 124 -0.63 -4.29 3.76
N THR A 125 -1.97 -4.27 3.70
CA THR A 125 -2.79 -3.08 3.97
C THR A 125 -3.79 -3.29 5.12
N MET A 126 -4.08 -2.19 5.84
CA MET A 126 -5.19 -2.07 6.81
C MET A 126 -6.21 -1.07 6.24
N SER A 127 -6.82 -1.40 5.10
CA SER A 127 -7.71 -0.47 4.40
C SER A 127 -8.89 -1.21 3.80
N GLU A 128 -10.07 -0.61 3.92
CA GLU A 128 -11.28 -1.05 3.22
C GLU A 128 -11.28 -0.62 1.74
N HIS A 129 -10.35 0.26 1.33
CA HIS A 129 -10.31 0.80 -0.04
C HIS A 129 -9.37 0.03 -0.96
N HIS A 130 -8.24 -0.45 -0.42
CA HIS A 130 -7.23 -1.17 -1.19
C HIS A 130 -6.67 -2.32 -0.36
N THR A 131 -7.04 -3.54 -0.76
CA THR A 131 -6.46 -4.75 -0.17
C THR A 131 -5.35 -5.28 -1.07
N PHE A 132 -4.16 -5.48 -0.50
CA PHE A 132 -3.02 -6.10 -1.19
C PHE A 132 -2.59 -7.35 -0.45
N LEU A 133 -2.57 -8.48 -1.14
CA LEU A 133 -2.15 -9.77 -0.59
C LEU A 133 -0.92 -10.25 -1.34
N ILE A 134 0.19 -10.45 -0.65
CA ILE A 134 1.39 -11.06 -1.23
C ILE A 134 1.32 -12.58 -1.06
N ASP A 135 1.54 -13.29 -2.15
CA ASP A 135 1.64 -14.75 -2.21
C ASP A 135 3.12 -15.12 -2.41
N THR A 136 3.73 -15.69 -1.36
CA THR A 136 5.14 -16.08 -1.38
C THR A 136 5.39 -17.41 -2.08
N GLU A 137 4.34 -18.19 -2.36
CA GLU A 137 4.46 -19.42 -3.16
C GLU A 137 4.53 -19.09 -4.65
N LEU A 138 3.68 -18.16 -5.12
CA LEU A 138 3.60 -17.77 -6.52
C LEU A 138 4.46 -16.55 -6.88
N GLY A 139 4.91 -15.77 -5.90
CA GLY A 139 5.70 -14.56 -6.14
C GLY A 139 4.90 -13.39 -6.73
N VAL A 140 3.61 -13.34 -6.42
CA VAL A 140 2.67 -12.33 -6.92
C VAL A 140 2.06 -11.52 -5.79
N ILE A 141 1.53 -10.34 -6.14
CA ILE A 141 0.63 -9.57 -5.27
C ILE A 141 -0.73 -9.54 -5.95
N TYR A 142 -1.74 -10.01 -5.23
CA TYR A 142 -3.15 -9.85 -5.57
C TYR A 142 -3.63 -8.50 -5.09
N TRP A 143 -4.44 -7.85 -5.93
CA TRP A 143 -5.22 -6.68 -5.58
C TRP A 143 -6.70 -7.02 -5.76
N PRO A 144 -7.34 -7.62 -4.72
CA PRO A 144 -8.77 -7.84 -4.77
C PRO A 144 -9.55 -6.53 -4.99
N GLU A 145 -10.65 -6.60 -5.72
CA GLU A 145 -11.44 -5.44 -6.16
C GLU A 145 -10.60 -4.37 -6.88
N CYS A 146 -9.56 -4.79 -7.61
CA CYS A 146 -8.68 -3.89 -8.35
C CYS A 146 -9.49 -2.92 -9.23
N PRO A 147 -9.19 -1.60 -9.22
CA PRO A 147 -9.88 -0.63 -10.06
C PRO A 147 -9.89 -1.06 -11.52
N GLY A 148 -11.07 -1.00 -12.18
CA GLY A 148 -11.25 -1.53 -13.54
C GLY A 148 -10.26 -0.97 -14.57
N ARG A 149 -9.73 0.24 -14.37
CA ARG A 149 -8.69 0.85 -15.23
C ARG A 149 -7.35 0.11 -15.20
N LEU A 150 -7.07 -0.64 -14.14
CA LEU A 150 -5.83 -1.37 -13.88
C LEU A 150 -5.98 -2.87 -14.13
N ARG A 151 -7.20 -3.40 -14.04
CA ARG A 151 -7.51 -4.83 -14.12
C ARG A 151 -6.98 -5.49 -15.40
N ASP A 152 -7.01 -4.80 -16.53
CA ASP A 152 -6.44 -5.26 -17.82
C ASP A 152 -5.13 -4.53 -18.18
N GLY A 153 -4.41 -4.08 -17.16
CA GLY A 153 -3.19 -3.30 -17.27
C GLY A 153 -2.00 -4.09 -17.85
N PRO A 154 -0.91 -3.39 -18.19
CA PRO A 154 0.28 -4.07 -18.68
C PRO A 154 0.85 -4.99 -17.59
N ARG A 155 1.17 -6.23 -18.00
CA ARG A 155 1.84 -7.26 -17.17
C ARG A 155 1.01 -7.82 -16.01
N CYS A 156 -0.31 -7.67 -16.04
CA CYS A 156 -1.17 -8.52 -15.21
C CYS A 156 -0.86 -10.00 -15.47
N ILE A 157 -1.02 -10.82 -14.43
CA ILE A 157 -1.03 -12.28 -14.52
C ILE A 157 -2.31 -12.70 -15.23
N GLU A 158 -2.18 -13.58 -16.22
CA GLU A 158 -3.29 -14.01 -17.09
C GLU A 158 -3.83 -15.39 -16.78
N ASP A 159 -3.07 -16.19 -16.05
CA ASP A 159 -3.48 -17.52 -15.62
C ASP A 159 -4.80 -17.40 -14.84
N ASP A 160 -5.77 -18.22 -15.24
CA ASP A 160 -7.06 -18.29 -14.56
C ASP A 160 -6.86 -19.03 -13.22
N PRO A 161 -7.20 -18.42 -12.06
CA PRO A 161 -7.13 -19.10 -10.77
C PRO A 161 -7.84 -20.45 -10.73
N TYR A 162 -8.93 -20.62 -11.48
CA TYR A 162 -9.65 -21.89 -11.57
C TYR A 162 -8.88 -23.01 -12.29
N ASP A 163 -7.80 -22.68 -13.01
CA ASP A 163 -6.95 -23.68 -13.67
C ASP A 163 -5.88 -24.28 -12.74
N TYR A 164 -5.53 -23.59 -11.65
CA TYR A 164 -4.42 -23.99 -10.76
C TYR A 164 -4.75 -24.05 -9.27
N CYS A 165 -5.90 -23.52 -8.83
CA CYS A 165 -6.39 -23.68 -7.46
C CYS A 165 -7.30 -24.91 -7.34
N ASP A 166 -7.00 -25.78 -6.39
CA ASP A 166 -7.83 -26.96 -6.09
C ASP A 166 -9.12 -26.59 -5.33
N ASP A 167 -9.09 -25.49 -4.57
CA ASP A 167 -10.21 -24.97 -3.79
C ASP A 167 -10.92 -23.83 -4.52
N GLU A 168 -12.26 -23.90 -4.57
CA GLU A 168 -13.09 -22.96 -5.34
C GLU A 168 -13.19 -21.58 -4.66
N GLU A 169 -13.20 -21.54 -3.32
CA GLU A 169 -13.18 -20.28 -2.57
C GLU A 169 -11.83 -19.57 -2.79
N ASP A 170 -10.73 -20.33 -2.80
CA ASP A 170 -9.40 -19.81 -3.12
C ASP A 170 -9.29 -19.25 -4.54
N ALA A 171 -9.85 -19.95 -5.51
CA ALA A 171 -9.90 -19.49 -6.89
C ALA A 171 -10.74 -18.20 -7.02
N GLU A 172 -11.89 -18.13 -6.34
CA GLU A 172 -12.83 -17.02 -6.42
C GLU A 172 -12.20 -15.70 -5.97
N TRP A 173 -11.59 -15.65 -4.77
CA TRP A 173 -11.01 -14.40 -4.29
C TRP A 173 -9.75 -13.99 -5.07
N ARG A 174 -8.99 -14.95 -5.62
CA ARG A 174 -7.85 -14.67 -6.52
C ARG A 174 -8.30 -14.10 -7.86
N ALA A 175 -9.46 -14.53 -8.35
CA ALA A 175 -10.08 -14.06 -9.58
C ALA A 175 -10.78 -12.70 -9.42
N ASP A 176 -11.13 -12.32 -8.18
CA ASP A 176 -11.78 -11.06 -7.84
C ASP A 176 -10.82 -9.87 -7.87
N GLY A 177 -10.19 -9.59 -9.01
CA GLY A 177 -9.30 -8.44 -9.16
C GLY A 177 -8.24 -8.63 -10.23
N ALA A 178 -7.01 -8.28 -9.89
CA ALA A 178 -5.85 -8.50 -10.74
C ALA A 178 -4.62 -8.83 -9.89
N ALA A 179 -3.67 -9.52 -10.52
CA ALA A 179 -2.40 -9.87 -9.89
C ALA A 179 -1.22 -9.45 -10.77
N TRP A 180 -0.08 -9.19 -10.12
CA TRP A 180 1.19 -8.92 -10.78
C TRP A 180 2.31 -9.65 -10.04
N SER A 181 3.42 -9.95 -10.72
CA SER A 181 4.67 -10.24 -10.00
C SER A 181 4.97 -9.09 -9.04
N VAL A 182 5.53 -9.38 -7.86
CA VAL A 182 5.81 -8.36 -6.82
C VAL A 182 6.49 -7.12 -7.39
N ALA A 183 7.53 -7.30 -8.22
CA ALA A 183 8.27 -6.18 -8.79
C ALA A 183 7.47 -5.36 -9.81
N ASP A 184 6.54 -5.98 -10.56
CA ASP A 184 5.67 -5.26 -11.49
C ASP A 184 4.52 -4.55 -10.75
N PHE A 185 4.00 -5.12 -9.66
CA PHE A 185 3.00 -4.47 -8.80
C PHE A 185 3.47 -3.11 -8.30
N PHE A 186 4.68 -3.01 -7.75
CA PHE A 186 5.21 -1.73 -7.28
C PHE A 186 5.45 -0.71 -8.41
N LYS A 187 5.64 -1.16 -9.65
CA LYS A 187 5.68 -0.24 -10.81
C LYS A 187 4.30 0.31 -11.13
N VAL A 188 3.24 -0.50 -10.97
CA VAL A 188 1.85 -0.06 -11.12
C VAL A 188 1.54 1.02 -10.08
N LEU A 189 1.85 0.81 -8.80
CA LEU A 189 1.63 1.83 -7.76
C LEU A 189 2.41 3.12 -8.05
N LYS A 190 3.70 3.00 -8.41
CA LYS A 190 4.50 4.17 -8.81
C LYS A 190 3.88 4.91 -9.99
N ALA A 191 3.32 4.21 -10.97
CA ALA A 191 2.70 4.84 -12.13
C ALA A 191 1.48 5.69 -11.74
N GLU A 192 0.65 5.24 -10.79
CA GLU A 192 -0.49 6.02 -10.30
C GLU A 192 -0.03 7.36 -9.67
N TYR A 193 1.07 7.36 -8.93
CA TYR A 193 1.70 8.59 -8.40
C TYR A 193 2.38 9.46 -9.47
N HIS A 194 3.12 8.86 -10.40
CA HIS A 194 3.77 9.60 -11.50
C HIS A 194 2.74 10.34 -12.38
N LEU A 195 1.59 9.70 -12.63
CA LEU A 195 0.49 10.27 -13.39
C LEU A 195 -0.35 11.26 -12.57
N LEU A 196 -0.12 11.35 -11.26
CA LEU A 196 -0.95 12.09 -10.30
C LEU A 196 -2.42 11.65 -10.36
N ARG A 197 -2.64 10.33 -10.49
CA ARG A 197 -3.93 9.72 -10.20
C ARG A 197 -4.11 9.53 -8.70
N TRP A 198 -3.03 9.19 -8.02
CA TRP A 198 -2.92 9.28 -6.57
C TRP A 198 -2.14 10.55 -6.22
N VAL A 199 -2.79 11.46 -5.50
CA VAL A 199 -2.33 12.84 -5.31
C VAL A 199 -2.20 13.12 -3.82
N PRO A 200 -0.97 13.15 -3.28
CA PRO A 200 -0.78 13.53 -1.88
C PRO A 200 -1.16 14.98 -1.66
N CYS A 201 -2.07 15.25 -0.71
CA CYS A 201 -2.50 16.61 -0.36
C CYS A 201 -1.71 17.18 0.84
N ASN A 202 -0.99 16.31 1.56
CA ASN A 202 0.00 16.65 2.57
C ASN A 202 0.94 15.43 2.78
N GLU A 203 1.74 15.42 3.84
CA GLU A 203 2.66 14.32 4.18
C GLU A 203 1.98 13.01 4.59
N TYR A 204 0.68 13.05 4.87
CA TYR A 204 -0.07 12.00 5.53
C TYR A 204 -1.29 11.50 4.75
N GLU A 205 -1.81 12.28 3.81
CA GLU A 205 -3.08 11.97 3.13
C GLU A 205 -2.91 11.99 1.60
N VAL A 206 -3.54 11.02 0.95
CA VAL A 206 -3.50 10.81 -0.50
C VAL A 206 -4.91 10.75 -1.05
N LEU A 207 -5.17 11.55 -2.09
CA LEU A 207 -6.46 11.60 -2.76
C LEU A 207 -6.45 10.76 -4.04
N ASP A 208 -7.53 10.03 -4.33
CA ASP A 208 -7.74 9.40 -5.64
C ASP A 208 -8.43 10.40 -6.58
N SER A 209 -7.79 10.67 -7.72
CA SER A 209 -8.30 11.53 -8.79
C SER A 209 -9.66 11.11 -9.36
N GLU A 210 -10.04 9.85 -9.21
CA GLU A 210 -11.33 9.30 -9.64
C GLU A 210 -12.41 9.42 -8.57
N SER A 211 -12.06 9.84 -7.34
CA SER A 211 -13.03 10.05 -6.27
C SER A 211 -13.94 11.25 -6.56
N ALA A 212 -15.25 11.04 -6.41
CA ALA A 212 -16.25 12.09 -6.59
C ALA A 212 -16.31 12.98 -5.34
N MET A 213 -15.78 14.20 -5.44
CA MET A 213 -15.75 15.17 -4.35
C MET A 213 -16.50 16.45 -4.74
N THR A 214 -17.39 16.93 -3.86
CA THR A 214 -18.16 18.19 -4.06
C THR A 214 -17.24 19.41 -4.25
N ARG A 215 -16.10 19.43 -3.54
CA ARG A 215 -15.06 20.46 -3.65
C ARG A 215 -13.72 19.82 -4.02
N ASN A 216 -13.63 19.29 -5.23
CA ASN A 216 -12.47 18.51 -5.66
C ASN A 216 -11.17 19.36 -5.73
N PRO A 217 -10.19 19.15 -4.82
CA PRO A 217 -8.93 19.91 -4.83
C PRO A 217 -7.94 19.39 -5.89
N ILE A 218 -8.16 18.19 -6.43
CA ILE A 218 -7.19 17.43 -7.24
C ILE A 218 -6.69 18.22 -8.45
N PRO A 219 -7.52 18.91 -9.25
CA PRO A 219 -6.99 19.69 -10.39
C PRO A 219 -6.06 20.83 -9.98
N ALA A 220 -6.26 21.41 -8.78
CA ALA A 220 -5.36 22.43 -8.24
C ALA A 220 -4.05 21.80 -7.75
N LEU A 221 -4.15 20.73 -6.95
CA LEU A 221 -2.99 19.99 -6.45
C LEU A 221 -2.11 19.45 -7.60
N GLN A 222 -2.71 18.86 -8.63
CA GLN A 222 -1.98 18.39 -9.81
C GLN A 222 -1.16 19.52 -10.47
N LYS A 223 -1.72 20.72 -10.56
CA LYS A 223 -0.99 21.90 -11.09
C LYS A 223 0.16 22.31 -10.19
N VAL A 224 0.02 22.19 -8.86
CA VAL A 224 1.10 22.45 -7.90
C VAL A 224 2.26 21.48 -8.15
N TYR A 225 1.99 20.16 -8.13
CA TYR A 225 3.02 19.14 -8.39
C TYR A 225 3.76 19.37 -9.72
N ARG A 226 3.03 19.62 -10.82
CA ARG A 226 3.65 19.89 -12.13
C ARG A 226 4.50 21.16 -12.14
N ARG A 227 4.07 22.21 -11.45
CA ARG A 227 4.82 23.48 -11.34
C ARG A 227 6.12 23.30 -10.55
N HIS A 228 6.09 22.39 -9.58
CA HIS A 228 7.25 22.07 -8.76
C HIS A 228 8.14 20.97 -9.34
N GLY A 229 7.91 20.55 -10.59
CA GLY A 229 8.84 19.69 -11.33
C GLY A 229 8.44 18.21 -11.39
N TRP A 230 7.34 17.80 -10.75
CA TRP A 230 6.87 16.42 -10.84
C TRP A 230 6.46 16.04 -12.27
N PRO A 231 6.78 14.84 -12.79
CA PRO A 231 7.40 13.70 -12.10
C PRO A 231 8.93 13.58 -12.23
N ASP A 232 9.63 14.60 -12.68
CA ASP A 232 11.08 14.55 -12.79
C ASP A 232 11.73 14.73 -11.41
N SER A 233 12.20 13.64 -10.82
CA SER A 233 12.80 13.66 -9.47
C SER A 233 14.03 14.57 -9.34
N GLN A 234 14.71 14.92 -10.45
CA GLN A 234 15.86 15.82 -10.41
C GLN A 234 15.43 17.29 -10.33
N GLU A 235 14.26 17.61 -10.88
CA GLU A 235 13.70 18.96 -10.90
C GLU A 235 12.63 19.18 -9.81
N TYR A 236 12.15 18.09 -9.20
CA TYR A 236 11.08 18.11 -8.22
C TYR A 236 11.53 18.75 -6.89
N ARG A 237 10.89 19.86 -6.52
CA ARG A 237 11.11 20.59 -5.27
C ARG A 237 10.05 20.18 -4.24
N LYS A 238 10.33 19.07 -3.53
CA LYS A 238 9.40 18.45 -2.57
C LYS A 238 8.87 19.43 -1.53
N GLU A 239 9.75 20.14 -0.83
CA GLU A 239 9.37 21.00 0.30
C GLU A 239 8.47 22.16 -0.16
N GLU A 240 8.85 22.85 -1.24
CA GLU A 240 8.05 23.92 -1.84
C GLU A 240 6.69 23.42 -2.35
N CYS A 241 6.66 22.21 -2.92
CA CYS A 241 5.43 21.59 -3.40
C CYS A 241 4.46 21.30 -2.26
N LEU A 242 4.93 20.70 -1.17
CA LEU A 242 4.09 20.37 -0.02
C LEU A 242 3.60 21.61 0.71
N GLU A 243 4.41 22.66 0.81
CA GLU A 243 3.98 23.95 1.37
C GLU A 243 2.82 24.56 0.56
N GLU A 244 2.93 24.60 -0.77
CA GLU A 244 1.87 25.11 -1.64
C GLU A 244 0.62 24.20 -1.64
N THR A 245 0.80 22.88 -1.58
CA THR A 245 -0.28 21.90 -1.52
C THR A 245 -1.12 22.10 -0.26
N LYS A 246 -0.48 22.29 0.90
CA LYS A 246 -1.17 22.65 2.17
C LYS A 246 -1.94 23.96 2.06
N ALA A 247 -1.34 24.99 1.45
CA ALA A 247 -2.00 26.27 1.27
C ALA A 247 -3.27 26.16 0.39
N VAL A 248 -3.23 25.31 -0.65
CA VAL A 248 -4.40 25.02 -1.48
C VAL A 248 -5.50 24.33 -0.68
N MET A 249 -5.15 23.33 0.14
CA MET A 249 -6.13 22.62 0.98
C MET A 249 -6.83 23.56 1.97
N ILE A 250 -6.05 24.37 2.70
CA ILE A 250 -6.58 25.36 3.66
C ILE A 250 -7.54 26.35 2.96
N ALA A 251 -7.20 26.83 1.77
CA ALA A 251 -8.05 27.77 1.03
C ALA A 251 -9.39 27.16 0.60
N ILE A 252 -9.41 25.87 0.26
CA ILE A 252 -10.62 25.14 -0.15
C ILE A 252 -11.54 24.87 1.04
N GLU A 253 -10.97 24.54 2.20
CA GLU A 253 -11.72 24.38 3.45
C GLU A 253 -12.39 25.69 3.87
N GLN A 254 -11.63 26.78 3.92
CA GLN A 254 -12.13 28.11 4.30
C GLN A 254 -13.24 28.62 3.37
N ALA A 255 -13.10 28.40 2.06
CA ALA A 255 -14.14 28.77 1.09
C ALA A 255 -15.47 28.03 1.34
N GLY A 256 -15.38 26.79 1.83
CA GLY A 256 -16.55 26.00 2.18
C GLY A 256 -17.27 26.46 3.45
N ASP A 257 -16.51 26.76 4.50
CA ASP A 257 -17.06 27.24 5.77
C ASP A 257 -17.80 28.58 5.60
N GLU A 258 -17.30 29.45 4.72
CA GLU A 258 -17.96 30.71 4.37
C GLU A 258 -19.27 30.52 3.59
N GLU A 259 -19.39 29.48 2.76
CA GLU A 259 -20.61 29.17 2.03
C GLU A 259 -21.67 28.53 2.95
N GLU A 260 -21.27 27.61 3.83
CA GLU A 260 -22.17 26.95 4.79
C GLU A 260 -22.66 27.91 5.89
N GLY A 261 -21.82 28.84 6.35
CA GLY A 261 -22.21 29.87 7.31
C GLY A 261 -23.16 30.95 6.74
N ARG A 262 -23.42 30.96 5.43
CA ARG A 262 -24.36 31.87 4.75
C ARG A 262 -25.73 31.25 4.48
N THR A 263 -25.89 29.93 4.67
CA THR A 263 -27.16 29.18 4.54
C THR A 263 -27.89 29.06 5.87
#